data_AF-A0ABD2S9V2-F1
#
_entry.id   AF-A0ABD2S9V2-F1
#
_cell.length_a   1.000
_cell.length_b   1.000
_cell.length_c   1.000
_cell.angle_alpha   90.00
_cell.angle_beta   90.00
_cell.angle_gamma   90.00
#
_symmetry.space_group_name_H-M   'P 1'
#
loop_
_entity.id
_entity.type
_entity.pdbx_description
1 polymer ?
#
loop_
_entity_poly.entity_id
_entity_poly.type
_entity_poly.pdbx_seq_one_letter_code
_entity_poly.pdbx_strand_id
1 'polypeptide(L)'
;MPVCQLNLFPGETTVIWVSIDVPSEQTPGQYEGEIIISASKAEAESTNQSLSKLEKHQLYRELRDCLDTVEPLEGKPLEEVVERVKSATSSLRRVLLSPLFSDFFSDNGPIDMMEEDAISSLSIRLKISLTVWDFVLPATPSVPTVIGISDTVIEDRFGVEHGSNEWFELLDQHFKWLLQYRISPYFCRWGNGMRVLTYTSPWPADHPKSDEYFSDPRLAAYAVPNGPIVPCGDTAKDYLRREVEILRTKKHWRKAYFYLWDEFRVKYPPVCSWESGTWSLLFLIS
;
A
#
# COMPACT_ATOMS: atom_id res chain seq x y z
N MET A 1 2.01 0.26 -1.99
CA MET A 1 1.27 1.39 -2.59
C MET A 1 -0.22 1.15 -2.39
N PRO A 2 -1.05 2.19 -2.15
CA PRO A 2 -2.49 1.98 -2.04
C PRO A 2 -3.00 1.45 -3.39
N VAL A 3 -3.65 0.28 -3.34
CA VAL A 3 -4.22 -0.33 -4.53
C VAL A 3 -5.56 0.36 -4.76
N CYS A 4 -5.70 1.09 -5.85
CA CYS A 4 -6.94 1.78 -6.22
C CYS A 4 -8.03 0.81 -6.72
N GLN A 5 -7.72 -0.48 -6.84
CA GLN A 5 -8.61 -1.53 -7.34
C GLN A 5 -8.36 -2.83 -6.58
N LEU A 6 -9.42 -3.56 -6.25
CA LEU A 6 -9.35 -4.85 -5.58
C LEU A 6 -10.25 -5.82 -6.33
N ASN A 7 -9.75 -7.04 -6.57
CA ASN A 7 -10.55 -8.12 -7.13
C ASN A 7 -11.23 -8.88 -5.98
N LEU A 8 -12.51 -9.16 -6.13
CA LEU A 8 -13.30 -9.92 -5.16
C LEU A 8 -13.96 -11.10 -5.86
N PHE A 9 -13.74 -12.31 -5.34
CA PHE A 9 -14.40 -13.50 -5.85
C PHE A 9 -15.78 -13.69 -5.20
N PRO A 10 -16.71 -14.42 -5.85
CA PRO A 10 -18.02 -14.71 -5.28
C PRO A 10 -17.90 -15.36 -3.89
N GLY A 11 -18.60 -14.79 -2.90
CA GLY A 11 -18.59 -15.27 -1.52
C GLY A 11 -17.47 -14.69 -0.64
N GLU A 12 -16.56 -13.88 -1.19
CA GLU A 12 -15.52 -13.21 -0.41
C GLU A 12 -16.00 -11.89 0.20
N THR A 13 -15.36 -11.49 1.30
CA THR A 13 -15.54 -10.18 1.93
C THR A 13 -14.16 -9.54 2.08
N THR A 14 -14.06 -8.25 1.77
CA THR A 14 -12.86 -7.46 2.00
C THR A 14 -13.15 -6.23 2.85
N VAL A 15 -12.10 -5.71 3.47
CA VAL A 15 -12.16 -4.51 4.31
C VAL A 15 -11.22 -3.45 3.72
N ILE A 16 -11.73 -2.22 3.64
CA ILE A 16 -10.96 -1.06 3.19
C ILE A 16 -10.64 -0.20 4.41
N TRP A 17 -9.36 0.04 4.66
CA TRP A 17 -8.91 0.98 5.67
C TRP A 17 -8.76 2.37 5.08
N VAL A 18 -9.37 3.37 5.72
CA VAL A 18 -9.31 4.78 5.30
C VAL A 18 -8.68 5.60 6.44
N SER A 19 -7.54 6.23 6.15
CA SER A 19 -6.90 7.19 7.05
C SER A 19 -7.14 8.61 6.54
N ILE A 20 -7.57 9.52 7.41
CA ILE A 20 -7.76 10.95 7.10
C ILE A 20 -6.80 11.75 7.95
N ASP A 21 -5.79 12.34 7.32
CA ASP A 21 -4.82 13.22 7.98
C ASP A 21 -5.34 14.66 7.95
N VAL A 22 -5.54 15.25 9.13
CA VAL A 22 -5.96 16.66 9.28
C VAL A 22 -4.71 17.54 9.47
N PRO A 23 -4.40 18.47 8.54
CA PRO A 23 -3.26 19.37 8.69
C PRO A 23 -3.38 20.27 9.92
N SER A 24 -2.25 20.67 10.51
CA SER A 24 -2.24 21.56 11.69
C SER A 24 -2.86 22.93 11.42
N GLU A 25 -2.77 23.40 10.18
CA GLU A 25 -3.30 24.70 9.75
C GLU A 25 -4.76 24.64 9.28
N GLN A 26 -5.40 23.46 9.39
CA GLN A 26 -6.79 23.31 8.95
C GLN A 26 -7.72 24.12 9.84
N THR A 27 -8.60 24.92 9.23
CA THR A 27 -9.55 25.75 9.99
C THR A 27 -10.55 24.88 10.75
N PRO A 28 -10.94 25.24 11.99
CA PRO A 28 -11.99 24.53 12.71
C PRO A 28 -13.32 24.61 11.97
N GLY A 29 -14.12 23.54 12.07
CA GLY A 29 -15.42 23.48 11.42
C GLY A 29 -15.87 22.06 11.09
N GLN A 30 -17.05 21.96 10.46
CA GLN A 30 -17.53 20.72 9.90
C GLN A 30 -17.17 20.61 8.43
N TYR A 31 -16.62 19.47 8.06
CA TYR A 31 -16.25 19.09 6.71
C TYR A 31 -17.11 17.91 6.29
N GLU A 32 -17.67 18.00 5.09
CA GLU A 32 -18.40 16.90 4.47
C GLU A 32 -17.63 16.41 3.26
N GLY A 33 -17.63 15.10 3.06
CA GLY A 33 -17.04 14.46 1.90
C GLY A 33 -17.78 13.18 1.54
N GLU A 34 -17.40 12.59 0.42
CA GLU A 34 -17.93 11.30 -0.01
C GLU A 34 -16.81 10.36 -0.43
N ILE A 35 -16.96 9.08 -0.10
CA ILE A 35 -16.19 7.98 -0.67
C ILE A 35 -17.09 7.27 -1.67
N ILE A 36 -16.62 7.18 -2.91
CA ILE A 36 -17.32 6.47 -3.98
C ILE A 36 -16.61 5.15 -4.21
N ILE A 37 -17.36 4.06 -4.03
CA ILE A 37 -16.88 2.69 -4.31
C ILE A 37 -17.64 2.21 -5.53
N SER A 38 -16.93 2.01 -6.64
CA SER A 38 -17.49 1.48 -7.88
C SER A 38 -17.03 0.03 -8.07
N ALA A 39 -17.97 -0.86 -8.32
CA ALA A 39 -17.69 -2.21 -8.79
C ALA A 39 -17.92 -2.26 -10.31
N SER A 40 -16.88 -2.67 -11.03
CA SER A 40 -17.00 -3.13 -12.40
C SER A 40 -16.90 -4.65 -12.38
N LYS A 41 -17.88 -5.35 -12.95
CA LYS A 41 -17.67 -6.74 -13.35
C LYS A 41 -16.51 -6.70 -14.34
N ALA A 42 -15.42 -7.41 -14.04
CA ALA A 42 -14.45 -7.69 -15.07
C ALA A 42 -15.25 -8.37 -16.17
N GLU A 43 -15.41 -7.70 -17.32
CA GLU A 43 -15.81 -8.41 -18.52
C GLU A 43 -14.83 -9.59 -18.58
N ALA A 44 -15.34 -10.81 -18.39
CA ALA A 44 -14.67 -11.97 -18.97
C ALA A 44 -14.39 -11.50 -20.37
N GLU A 45 -13.09 -11.30 -20.69
CA GLU A 45 -12.57 -10.65 -21.89
C GLU A 45 -13.71 -10.59 -22.87
N SER A 46 -14.29 -9.40 -23.12
CA SER A 46 -15.30 -9.29 -24.14
C SER A 46 -14.72 -10.03 -25.32
N THR A 47 -15.24 -11.24 -25.52
CA THR A 47 -15.18 -11.93 -26.76
C THR A 47 -15.98 -10.94 -27.58
N ASN A 48 -15.28 -9.92 -28.12
CA ASN A 48 -15.01 -9.93 -29.53
C ASN A 48 -15.24 -11.37 -29.96
N GLN A 49 -16.48 -11.70 -30.28
CA GLN A 49 -16.84 -12.77 -31.16
C GLN A 49 -16.16 -12.35 -32.47
N SER A 50 -14.84 -12.41 -32.45
CA SER A 50 -13.99 -12.29 -33.58
C SER A 50 -14.36 -13.60 -34.23
N LEU A 51 -15.31 -13.49 -35.15
CA LEU A 51 -15.76 -14.56 -36.03
C LEU A 51 -14.55 -15.45 -36.28
N SER A 52 -14.70 -16.74 -36.00
CA SER A 52 -13.62 -17.69 -36.24
C SER A 52 -13.07 -17.47 -37.65
N LYS A 53 -11.78 -17.72 -37.86
CA LYS A 53 -11.16 -17.51 -39.18
C LYS A 53 -11.97 -18.15 -40.31
N LEU A 54 -12.63 -19.26 -40.03
CA LEU A 54 -13.51 -19.98 -40.94
C LEU A 54 -14.78 -19.18 -41.28
N GLU A 55 -15.46 -18.61 -40.28
CA GLU A 55 -16.67 -17.81 -40.47
C GLU A 55 -16.38 -16.50 -41.23
N LYS A 56 -15.26 -15.82 -40.92
CA LYS A 56 -14.81 -14.64 -41.69
C LYS A 56 -14.55 -14.99 -43.16
N HIS A 57 -13.96 -16.15 -43.41
CA HIS A 57 -13.65 -16.61 -44.77
C HIS A 57 -14.90 -16.97 -45.55
N GLN A 58 -15.91 -17.55 -44.89
CA GLN A 58 -17.20 -17.87 -45.48
C GLN A 58 -17.99 -16.60 -45.85
N LEU A 59 -18.08 -15.64 -44.92
CA LEU A 59 -18.69 -14.32 -45.16
C LEU A 59 -18.01 -13.57 -46.30
N TYR A 60 -16.68 -13.55 -46.31
CA TYR A 60 -15.89 -12.92 -47.38
C TYR A 60 -16.19 -13.55 -48.75
N ARG A 61 -16.29 -14.89 -48.82
CA ARG A 61 -16.62 -15.60 -50.06
C ARG A 61 -18.02 -15.24 -50.55
N GLU A 62 -19.02 -15.28 -49.67
CA GLU A 62 -20.41 -15.01 -50.05
C GLU A 62 -20.60 -13.55 -50.52
N LEU A 63 -19.96 -12.58 -49.87
CA LEU A 63 -19.99 -11.18 -50.30
C LEU A 63 -19.23 -10.97 -51.62
N ARG A 64 -18.11 -11.66 -51.81
CA ARG A 64 -17.34 -11.60 -53.06
C ARG A 64 -18.10 -12.20 -54.23
N ASP A 65 -18.72 -13.37 -54.03
CA ASP A 65 -19.56 -14.01 -55.05
C ASP A 65 -20.75 -13.11 -55.44
N CYS A 66 -21.32 -12.35 -54.49
CA CYS A 66 -22.34 -11.34 -54.79
C CYS A 66 -21.80 -10.20 -55.67
N LEU A 67 -20.60 -9.70 -55.39
CA LEU A 67 -19.97 -8.65 -56.19
C LEU A 67 -19.62 -9.13 -57.59
N ASP A 68 -19.06 -10.32 -57.72
CA ASP A 68 -18.71 -10.94 -59.01
C ASP A 68 -19.97 -11.21 -59.85
N THR A 69 -21.12 -11.48 -59.21
CA THR A 69 -22.42 -11.63 -59.88
C THR A 69 -22.96 -10.31 -60.46
N VAL A 70 -22.55 -9.16 -59.92
CA VAL A 70 -23.04 -7.82 -60.29
C VAL A 70 -22.01 -7.04 -61.13
N GLU A 71 -20.83 -7.60 -61.36
CA GLU A 71 -19.77 -6.96 -62.15
C GLU A 71 -20.26 -6.66 -63.60
N PRO A 72 -19.97 -5.45 -64.14
CA PRO A 72 -20.51 -5.05 -65.44
C PRO A 72 -19.89 -5.87 -66.58
N LEU A 73 -20.71 -6.67 -67.26
CA LEU A 73 -20.34 -7.30 -68.52
C LEU A 73 -20.96 -6.50 -69.67
N GLU A 74 -20.10 -5.79 -70.41
CA GLU A 74 -20.50 -4.97 -71.55
C GLU A 74 -21.19 -5.82 -72.62
N GLY A 75 -22.40 -5.42 -73.03
CA GLY A 75 -23.13 -6.03 -74.15
C GLY A 75 -24.21 -7.07 -73.81
N LYS A 76 -24.62 -7.23 -72.54
CA LYS A 76 -25.66 -8.20 -72.16
C LYS A 76 -27.09 -7.62 -72.16
N PRO A 77 -28.12 -8.42 -72.53
CA PRO A 77 -29.51 -7.97 -72.56
C PRO A 77 -30.05 -7.64 -71.17
N LEU A 78 -30.94 -6.64 -71.10
CA LEU A 78 -31.45 -6.05 -69.86
C LEU A 78 -32.10 -7.08 -68.90
N GLU A 79 -32.79 -8.09 -69.42
CA GLU A 79 -33.38 -9.18 -68.63
C GLU A 79 -32.33 -9.99 -67.86
N GLU A 80 -31.16 -10.25 -68.48
CA GLU A 80 -30.08 -11.02 -67.86
C GLU A 80 -29.40 -10.21 -66.74
N VAL A 81 -29.38 -8.89 -66.86
CA VAL A 81 -28.89 -7.97 -65.80
C VAL A 81 -29.85 -7.95 -64.62
N VAL A 82 -31.16 -7.88 -64.89
CA VAL A 82 -32.20 -7.88 -63.83
C VAL A 82 -32.17 -9.18 -63.03
N GLU A 83 -32.04 -10.34 -63.68
CA GLU A 83 -31.96 -11.62 -62.99
C GLU A 83 -30.68 -11.78 -62.15
N ARG A 84 -29.54 -11.27 -62.63
CA ARG A 84 -28.30 -11.20 -61.81
C ARG A 84 -28.47 -10.35 -60.57
N VAL A 85 -29.09 -9.18 -60.69
CA VAL A 85 -29.33 -8.29 -59.54
C VAL A 85 -30.29 -8.93 -58.54
N LYS A 86 -31.35 -9.61 -58.99
CA LYS A 86 -32.25 -10.36 -58.11
C LYS A 86 -31.53 -11.51 -57.39
N SER A 87 -30.66 -12.22 -58.09
CA SER A 87 -29.85 -13.30 -57.53
C SER A 87 -28.92 -12.76 -56.43
N ALA A 88 -28.14 -11.71 -56.73
CA ALA A 88 -27.25 -11.07 -55.76
C ALA A 88 -28.01 -10.49 -54.55
N THR A 89 -29.17 -9.87 -54.78
CA THR A 89 -30.04 -9.36 -53.70
C THR A 89 -30.52 -10.50 -52.79
N SER A 90 -30.86 -11.65 -53.35
CA SER A 90 -31.30 -12.82 -52.59
C SER A 90 -30.18 -13.43 -51.76
N SER A 91 -28.96 -13.48 -52.30
CA SER A 91 -27.77 -13.91 -51.57
C SER A 91 -27.41 -12.96 -50.43
N LEU A 92 -27.46 -11.65 -50.66
CA LEU A 92 -27.24 -10.65 -49.59
C LEU A 92 -28.30 -10.74 -48.48
N ARG A 93 -29.58 -10.92 -48.83
CA ARG A 93 -30.64 -11.17 -47.83
C ARG A 93 -30.36 -12.41 -46.99
N ARG A 94 -29.81 -13.47 -47.59
CA ARG A 94 -29.43 -14.69 -46.87
C ARG A 94 -28.26 -14.46 -45.91
N VAL A 95 -27.26 -13.69 -46.33
CA VAL A 95 -26.13 -13.27 -45.47
C VAL A 95 -26.64 -12.47 -44.28
N LEU A 96 -27.56 -11.52 -44.51
CA LEU A 96 -28.15 -10.70 -43.45
C LEU A 96 -29.01 -11.51 -42.47
N LEU A 97 -29.68 -12.57 -42.92
CA LEU A 97 -30.48 -13.47 -42.07
C LEU A 97 -29.62 -14.58 -41.42
N SER A 98 -28.30 -14.54 -41.58
CA SER A 98 -27.39 -15.50 -40.96
C SER A 98 -27.41 -15.35 -39.42
N PRO A 99 -27.26 -16.45 -38.66
CA PRO A 99 -27.12 -16.40 -37.20
C PRO A 99 -25.98 -15.48 -36.72
N LEU A 100 -25.01 -15.18 -37.59
CA LEU A 100 -23.89 -14.27 -37.31
C LEU A 100 -24.33 -12.80 -37.10
N PHE A 101 -25.54 -12.44 -37.50
CA PHE A 101 -26.09 -11.10 -37.34
C PHE A 101 -27.33 -11.06 -36.43
N SER A 102 -27.64 -12.15 -35.70
CA SER A 102 -28.80 -12.20 -34.80
C SER A 102 -28.79 -11.09 -33.75
N ASP A 103 -27.60 -10.68 -33.31
CA ASP A 103 -27.40 -9.63 -32.29
C ASP A 103 -27.82 -8.23 -32.78
N PHE A 104 -28.05 -8.05 -34.08
CA PHE A 104 -28.48 -6.78 -34.67
C PHE A 104 -29.98 -6.72 -34.99
N PHE A 105 -30.71 -7.83 -34.83
CA PHE A 105 -32.17 -7.87 -35.00
C PHE A 105 -32.87 -7.59 -33.67
N SER A 106 -33.15 -6.32 -33.38
CA SER A 106 -34.23 -5.93 -32.46
C SER A 106 -35.54 -5.89 -33.26
N ASP A 107 -36.18 -7.05 -33.46
CA ASP A 107 -37.54 -7.06 -33.99
C ASP A 107 -38.57 -6.95 -32.85
N ASN A 108 -39.53 -6.07 -33.05
CA ASN A 108 -40.45 -5.57 -32.03
C ASN A 108 -41.34 -6.67 -31.43
N GLY A 109 -41.21 -6.86 -30.11
CA GLY A 109 -42.16 -7.58 -29.26
C GLY A 109 -41.72 -7.42 -27.79
N PRO A 110 -42.64 -7.45 -26.80
CA PRO A 110 -42.26 -7.30 -25.41
C PRO A 110 -41.57 -8.59 -24.97
N ILE A 111 -40.27 -8.67 -25.23
CA ILE A 111 -39.41 -9.65 -24.61
C ILE A 111 -39.24 -9.17 -23.17
N ASP A 112 -39.76 -9.97 -22.26
CA ASP A 112 -39.58 -9.89 -20.82
C ASP A 112 -38.08 -10.09 -20.51
N MET A 113 -37.26 -9.12 -20.88
CA MET A 113 -35.85 -9.06 -20.52
C MET A 113 -35.81 -8.66 -19.05
N MET A 114 -35.54 -9.64 -18.19
CA MET A 114 -35.22 -9.35 -16.79
C MET A 114 -34.12 -8.29 -16.76
N GLU A 115 -34.36 -7.24 -15.98
CA GLU A 115 -33.54 -6.03 -15.82
C GLU A 115 -32.09 -6.31 -15.34
N GLU A 116 -31.73 -7.58 -15.11
CA GLU A 116 -30.43 -8.01 -14.58
C GLU A 116 -29.27 -7.93 -15.58
N ASP A 117 -29.53 -7.86 -16.89
CA ASP A 117 -28.47 -7.80 -17.92
C ASP A 117 -28.14 -6.37 -18.40
N ALA A 118 -28.75 -5.34 -17.79
CA ALA A 118 -28.24 -3.99 -17.92
C ALA A 118 -26.92 -3.90 -17.16
N ILE A 119 -25.81 -3.68 -17.88
CA ILE A 119 -24.43 -3.51 -17.36
C ILE A 119 -24.45 -2.51 -16.19
N SER A 120 -24.62 -3.04 -14.99
CA SER A 120 -24.81 -2.24 -13.79
C SER A 120 -23.43 -1.98 -13.21
N SER A 121 -22.84 -0.86 -13.59
CA SER A 121 -21.75 -0.27 -12.81
C SER A 121 -22.31 0.10 -11.44
N LEU A 122 -22.26 -0.84 -10.50
CA LEU A 122 -22.79 -0.64 -9.17
C LEU A 122 -21.83 0.29 -8.43
N SER A 123 -22.28 1.50 -8.14
CA SER A 123 -21.52 2.46 -7.34
C SER A 123 -22.26 2.77 -6.04
N ILE A 124 -21.53 2.71 -4.93
CA ILE A 124 -22.01 3.09 -3.61
C ILE A 124 -21.32 4.40 -3.25
N ARG A 125 -22.08 5.34 -2.70
CA ARG A 125 -21.58 6.62 -2.19
C ARG A 125 -21.74 6.64 -0.67
N LEU A 126 -20.63 6.70 0.05
CA LEU A 126 -20.59 6.79 1.50
C LEU A 126 -20.31 8.23 1.90
N LYS A 127 -21.25 8.88 2.58
CA LYS A 127 -21.06 10.23 3.13
C LYS A 127 -20.21 10.16 4.39
N ILE A 128 -19.26 11.07 4.51
CA ILE A 128 -18.42 11.24 5.69
C ILE A 128 -18.57 12.67 6.19
N SER A 129 -18.76 12.81 7.50
CA SER A 129 -18.72 14.09 8.19
C SER A 129 -17.56 14.06 9.18
N LEU A 130 -16.71 15.08 9.12
CA LEU A 130 -15.55 15.25 9.98
C LEU A 130 -15.67 16.61 10.69
N THR A 131 -15.62 16.60 12.02
CA THR A 131 -15.55 17.83 12.82
C THR A 131 -14.09 18.10 13.20
N VAL A 132 -13.54 19.21 12.70
CA VAL A 132 -12.23 19.72 13.10
C VAL A 132 -12.44 20.72 14.22
N TRP A 133 -11.85 20.44 15.37
CA TRP A 133 -11.95 21.28 16.57
C TRP A 133 -10.86 22.35 16.58
N ASP A 134 -11.08 23.41 17.35
CA ASP A 134 -10.14 24.51 17.54
C ASP A 134 -9.03 24.16 18.55
N PHE A 135 -8.26 23.12 18.24
CA PHE A 135 -7.01 22.79 18.92
C PHE A 135 -6.08 22.01 18.00
N VAL A 136 -4.78 22.14 18.25
CA VAL A 136 -3.74 21.43 17.48
C VAL A 136 -3.09 20.39 18.37
N LEU A 137 -2.99 19.16 17.88
CA LEU A 137 -2.19 18.13 18.54
C LEU A 137 -0.70 18.51 18.44
N PRO A 138 0.01 18.63 19.57
CA PRO A 138 1.40 19.08 19.56
C PRO A 138 2.27 18.11 18.74
N ALA A 139 3.30 18.65 18.09
CA ALA A 139 4.27 17.83 17.36
C ALA A 139 5.02 16.91 18.31
N THR A 140 5.44 17.43 19.47
CA THR A 140 6.03 16.63 20.55
C THR A 140 4.93 16.06 21.43
N PRO A 141 4.89 14.74 21.67
CA PRO A 141 3.96 14.13 22.61
C PRO A 141 4.14 14.70 24.02
N SER A 142 3.05 15.01 24.72
CA SER A 142 3.13 15.42 26.14
C SER A 142 3.51 14.26 27.07
N VAL A 143 3.25 13.02 26.65
CA VAL A 143 3.62 11.79 27.36
C VAL A 143 4.66 11.05 26.53
N PRO A 144 5.87 10.79 27.07
CA PRO A 144 6.90 10.04 26.36
C PRO A 144 6.51 8.56 26.28
N THR A 145 5.86 8.17 25.18
CA THR A 145 5.57 6.77 24.88
C THR A 145 6.69 6.17 24.04
N VAL A 146 7.36 5.17 24.59
CA VAL A 146 8.39 4.38 23.89
C VAL A 146 7.85 3.00 23.53
N ILE A 147 8.17 2.51 22.33
CA ILE A 147 7.81 1.15 21.89
C ILE A 147 9.06 0.43 21.39
N GLY A 148 9.27 -0.77 21.93
CA GLY A 148 10.35 -1.66 21.53
C GLY A 148 9.97 -2.50 20.31
N ILE A 149 10.90 -2.59 19.36
CA ILE A 149 10.76 -3.38 18.14
C ILE A 149 11.93 -4.34 18.06
N SER A 150 11.65 -5.64 17.97
CA SER A 150 12.71 -6.63 17.81
C SER A 150 13.34 -6.51 16.43
N ASP A 151 14.64 -6.19 16.35
CA ASP A 151 15.34 -6.08 15.06
C ASP A 151 15.40 -7.43 14.33
N THR A 152 15.53 -8.53 15.08
CA THR A 152 15.50 -9.90 14.57
C THR A 152 14.19 -10.25 13.89
N VAL A 153 13.06 -9.70 14.34
CA VAL A 153 11.75 -9.93 13.69
C VAL A 153 11.68 -9.23 12.34
N ILE A 154 12.32 -8.06 12.21
CA ILE A 154 12.44 -7.36 10.93
C ILE A 154 13.34 -8.17 9.99
N GLU A 155 14.48 -8.65 10.49
CA GLU A 155 15.40 -9.52 9.74
C GLU A 155 14.69 -10.76 9.22
N ASP A 156 13.99 -11.51 10.08
CA ASP A 156 13.28 -12.73 9.73
C ASP A 156 12.11 -12.47 8.76
N ARG A 157 11.36 -11.39 8.98
CA ARG A 157 10.16 -11.08 8.18
C ARG A 157 10.50 -10.64 6.76
N PHE A 158 11.58 -9.89 6.60
CA PHE A 158 11.99 -9.31 5.32
C PHE A 158 13.18 -10.03 4.67
N GLY A 159 13.80 -10.99 5.36
CA GLY A 159 14.91 -11.79 4.85
C GLY A 159 16.18 -10.98 4.62
N VAL A 160 16.45 -9.99 5.48
CA VAL A 160 17.62 -9.07 5.34
C VAL A 160 18.75 -9.44 6.30
N GLU A 161 19.99 -9.19 5.87
CA GLU A 161 21.18 -9.44 6.68
C GLU A 161 21.44 -8.26 7.64
N HIS A 162 21.74 -8.58 8.90
CA HIS A 162 22.04 -7.58 9.92
C HIS A 162 23.23 -6.68 9.51
N GLY A 163 23.02 -5.37 9.52
CA GLY A 163 24.04 -4.39 9.14
C GLY A 163 24.21 -4.19 7.63
N SER A 164 23.41 -4.86 6.78
CA SER A 164 23.34 -4.55 5.35
C SER A 164 22.66 -3.20 5.10
N ASN A 165 22.80 -2.66 3.89
CA ASN A 165 22.14 -1.40 3.53
C ASN A 165 20.61 -1.51 3.59
N GLU A 166 20.06 -2.63 3.13
CA GLU A 166 18.63 -2.93 3.15
C GLU A 166 18.10 -2.99 4.59
N TRP A 167 18.90 -3.53 5.52
CA TRP A 167 18.56 -3.54 6.94
C TRP A 167 18.46 -2.12 7.51
N PHE A 168 19.45 -1.26 7.24
CA PHE A 168 19.40 0.14 7.65
C PHE A 168 18.19 0.88 7.05
N GLU A 169 17.87 0.65 5.77
CA GLU A 169 16.72 1.24 5.10
C GLU A 169 15.38 0.79 5.72
N LEU A 170 15.24 -0.50 6.05
CA LEU A 170 14.05 -1.02 6.70
C LEU A 170 13.87 -0.44 8.11
N LEU A 171 14.94 -0.36 8.90
CA LEU A 171 14.86 0.29 10.22
C LEU A 171 14.46 1.76 10.09
N ASP A 172 14.96 2.47 9.08
CA ASP A 172 14.59 3.86 8.82
C ASP A 172 13.12 4.02 8.44
N GLN A 173 12.59 3.11 7.62
CA GLN A 173 11.17 3.10 7.30
C GLN A 173 10.30 2.84 8.54
N HIS A 174 10.65 1.87 9.38
CA HIS A 174 9.92 1.59 10.62
C HIS A 174 9.99 2.77 11.59
N PHE A 175 11.17 3.38 11.74
CA PHE A 175 11.36 4.57 12.57
C PHE A 175 10.45 5.72 12.12
N LYS A 176 10.49 6.06 10.83
CA LYS A 176 9.68 7.14 10.25
C LYS A 176 8.19 6.86 10.33
N TRP A 177 7.77 5.62 10.08
CA TRP A 177 6.37 5.21 10.17
C TRP A 177 5.83 5.41 11.59
N LEU A 178 6.55 4.97 12.62
CA LEU A 178 6.12 5.15 14.01
C LEU A 178 6.12 6.62 14.46
N LEU A 179 7.09 7.41 13.99
CA LEU A 179 7.12 8.85 14.27
C LEU A 179 5.91 9.60 13.69
N GLN A 180 5.29 9.14 12.60
CA GLN A 180 4.04 9.74 12.10
C GLN A 180 2.93 9.67 13.16
N TYR A 181 2.92 8.59 13.94
CA TYR A 181 2.00 8.38 15.05
C TYR A 181 2.52 8.92 16.38
N ARG A 182 3.58 9.72 16.39
CA ARG A 182 4.17 10.33 17.60
C ARG A 182 4.63 9.28 18.63
N ILE A 183 4.92 8.07 18.16
CA ILE A 183 5.49 6.98 18.97
C ILE A 183 7.02 7.11 18.92
N SER A 184 7.69 6.99 20.06
CA SER A 184 9.16 7.00 20.10
C SER A 184 9.70 5.55 19.98
N PRO A 185 10.18 5.12 18.81
CA PRO A 185 10.67 3.76 18.63
C PRO A 185 12.04 3.56 19.29
N TYR A 186 12.27 2.36 19.79
CA TYR A 186 13.61 1.80 19.92
C TYR A 186 13.63 0.39 19.35
N PHE A 187 14.76 0.03 18.76
CA PHE A 187 15.04 -1.33 18.32
C PHE A 187 15.72 -2.09 19.45
N CYS A 188 15.45 -3.38 19.55
CA CYS A 188 16.02 -4.21 20.59
C CYS A 188 16.42 -5.58 20.08
N ARG A 189 17.50 -6.10 20.67
CA ARG A 189 17.99 -7.45 20.47
C ARG A 189 18.29 -8.08 21.81
N TRP A 190 17.66 -9.22 22.10
CA TRP A 190 17.96 -9.98 23.32
C TRP A 190 19.31 -10.68 23.17
N GLY A 191 20.15 -10.53 24.20
CA GLY A 191 21.41 -11.25 24.34
C GLY A 191 21.28 -12.45 25.26
N ASN A 192 22.40 -12.85 25.88
CA ASN A 192 22.40 -13.92 26.86
C ASN A 192 21.62 -13.52 28.13
N GLY A 193 20.61 -14.32 28.49
CA GLY A 193 19.72 -14.06 29.61
C GLY A 193 18.69 -12.98 29.29
N MET A 194 18.35 -12.14 30.28
CA MET A 194 17.41 -11.02 30.11
C MET A 194 18.10 -9.70 29.74
N ARG A 195 19.36 -9.78 29.29
CA ARG A 195 20.10 -8.63 28.74
C ARG A 195 19.51 -8.24 27.41
N VAL A 196 19.33 -6.95 27.20
CA VAL A 196 18.83 -6.41 25.93
C VAL A 196 19.79 -5.33 25.44
N LEU A 197 20.18 -5.43 24.17
CA LEU A 197 20.80 -4.33 23.45
C LEU A 197 19.67 -3.48 22.86
N THR A 198 19.56 -2.23 23.27
CA THR A 198 18.53 -1.31 22.76
C THR A 198 19.13 -0.07 22.16
N TYR A 199 18.57 0.38 21.04
CA TYR A 199 19.03 1.56 20.33
C TYR A 199 17.90 2.18 19.52
N THR A 200 17.79 3.50 19.48
CA THR A 200 16.83 4.18 18.60
C THR A 200 17.42 4.46 17.21
N SER A 201 18.72 4.76 17.12
CA SER A 201 19.44 4.91 15.86
C SER A 201 20.35 3.70 15.64
N PRO A 202 20.32 3.04 14.47
CA PRO A 202 21.27 1.98 14.13
C PRO A 202 22.67 2.51 13.80
N TRP A 203 22.81 3.81 13.51
CA TRP A 203 24.10 4.47 13.30
C TRP A 203 24.70 4.98 14.63
N PRO A 204 26.04 5.10 14.72
CA PRO A 204 26.74 5.70 15.87
C PRO A 204 26.44 7.19 16.05
N ALA A 205 26.64 7.73 17.24
CA ALA A 205 26.28 9.11 17.61
C ALA A 205 26.96 10.22 16.79
N ASP A 206 28.10 9.95 16.15
CA ASP A 206 28.77 10.90 15.25
C ASP A 206 28.18 10.91 13.83
N HIS A 207 27.35 9.93 13.48
CA HIS A 207 26.75 9.83 12.18
C HIS A 207 25.60 10.84 12.01
N PRO A 208 25.49 11.55 10.86
CA PRO A 208 24.47 12.57 10.65
C PRO A 208 23.03 12.03 10.77
N LYS A 209 22.79 10.76 10.40
CA LYS A 209 21.47 10.13 10.57
C LYS A 209 21.03 10.01 12.02
N SER A 210 21.97 9.81 12.95
CA SER A 210 21.65 9.72 14.37
C SER A 210 21.20 11.08 14.90
N ASP A 211 21.88 12.16 14.49
CA ASP A 211 21.48 13.52 14.84
C ASP A 211 20.12 13.88 14.22
N GLU A 212 19.86 13.46 12.97
CA GLU A 212 18.55 13.59 12.31
C GLU A 212 17.44 12.93 13.15
N TYR A 213 17.67 11.71 13.64
CA TYR A 213 16.70 10.97 14.47
C TYR A 213 16.45 11.69 15.80
N PHE A 214 17.52 11.94 16.55
CA PHE A 214 17.42 12.43 17.92
C PHE A 214 16.91 13.88 17.99
N SER A 215 17.18 14.66 16.96
CA SER A 215 16.70 16.03 16.83
C SER A 215 15.23 16.14 16.42
N ASP A 216 14.60 15.08 15.90
CA ASP A 216 13.19 15.13 15.49
C ASP A 216 12.30 15.53 16.68
N PRO A 217 11.45 16.58 16.54
CA PRO A 217 10.61 17.04 17.63
C PRO A 217 9.51 16.05 18.03
N ARG A 218 9.12 15.13 17.14
CA ARG A 218 8.14 14.07 17.42
C ARG A 218 8.72 12.96 18.29
N LEU A 219 10.04 12.78 18.27
CA LEU A 219 10.74 11.83 19.13
C LEU A 219 10.88 12.42 20.54
N ALA A 220 10.17 11.84 21.50
CA ALA A 220 10.12 12.31 22.89
C ALA A 220 11.29 11.75 23.73
N ALA A 221 11.65 10.49 23.52
CA ALA A 221 12.73 9.80 24.22
C ALA A 221 13.47 8.86 23.25
N TYR A 222 14.74 8.56 23.52
CA TYR A 222 15.51 7.62 22.71
C TYR A 222 16.45 6.75 23.53
N ALA A 223 16.54 5.47 23.13
CA ALA A 223 17.41 4.50 23.75
C ALA A 223 18.85 4.64 23.20
N VAL A 224 19.82 4.73 24.11
CA VAL A 224 21.24 4.75 23.77
C VAL A 224 21.81 3.33 23.88
N PRO A 225 22.50 2.84 22.84
CA PRO A 225 23.15 1.53 22.87
C PRO A 225 24.21 1.45 23.97
N ASN A 226 24.24 0.31 24.67
CA ASN A 226 25.26 0.00 25.68
C ASN A 226 26.51 -0.71 25.10
N GLY A 227 26.52 -0.95 23.79
CA GLY A 227 27.56 -1.63 23.05
C GLY A 227 27.31 -1.49 21.54
N PRO A 228 28.27 -1.93 20.70
CA PRO A 228 28.18 -1.77 19.25
C PRO A 228 26.96 -2.51 18.69
N ILE A 229 26.18 -1.82 17.87
CA ILE A 229 25.00 -2.36 17.19
C ILE A 229 25.46 -3.32 16.08
N VAL A 230 26.36 -2.84 15.23
CA VAL A 230 27.08 -3.62 14.22
C VAL A 230 28.53 -3.78 14.68
N PRO A 231 29.17 -4.96 14.51
CA PRO A 231 30.56 -5.17 14.92
C PRO A 231 31.51 -4.12 14.33
N CYS A 232 32.18 -3.34 15.18
CA CYS A 232 33.06 -2.23 14.76
C CYS A 232 34.48 -2.28 15.35
N GLY A 233 34.88 -3.41 15.94
CA GLY A 233 36.21 -3.60 16.54
C GLY A 233 36.40 -2.93 17.91
N ASP A 234 35.52 -2.03 18.32
CA ASP A 234 35.53 -1.40 19.65
C ASP A 234 35.03 -2.37 20.74
N THR A 235 35.56 -2.22 21.96
CA THR A 235 34.94 -2.86 23.13
C THR A 235 33.63 -2.17 23.48
N ALA A 236 32.67 -2.89 24.08
CA ALA A 236 31.39 -2.29 24.49
C ALA A 236 31.56 -1.06 25.40
N LYS A 237 32.60 -1.07 26.26
CA LYS A 237 32.91 0.06 27.16
C LYS A 237 33.40 1.29 26.41
N ASP A 238 34.30 1.09 25.44
CA ASP A 238 34.87 2.20 24.68
C ASP A 238 33.86 2.79 23.71
N TYR A 239 33.04 1.93 23.09
CA TYR A 239 31.89 2.34 22.28
C TYR A 239 30.92 3.20 23.09
N LEU A 240 30.43 2.69 24.24
CA LEU A 240 29.50 3.42 25.10
C LEU A 240 30.09 4.75 25.58
N ARG A 241 31.38 4.78 25.96
CA ARG A 241 32.04 6.03 26.35
C ARG A 241 32.00 7.06 25.22
N ARG A 242 32.37 6.66 24.00
CA ARG A 242 32.36 7.53 22.82
C ARG A 242 30.96 8.07 22.53
N GLU A 243 29.96 7.19 22.51
CA GLU A 243 28.55 7.57 22.30
C GLU A 243 28.10 8.63 23.32
N VAL A 244 28.36 8.40 24.61
CA VAL A 244 27.98 9.33 25.69
C VAL A 244 28.73 10.66 25.58
N GLU A 245 30.03 10.64 25.30
CA GLU A 245 30.83 11.86 25.14
C GLU A 245 30.29 12.74 24.02
N ILE A 246 29.91 12.16 22.87
CA ILE A 246 29.32 12.88 21.75
C ILE A 246 27.92 13.38 22.13
N LEU A 247 27.04 12.48 22.58
CA LEU A 247 25.62 12.80 22.79
C LEU A 247 25.43 13.85 23.89
N ARG A 248 26.26 13.86 24.95
CA ARG A 248 26.19 14.87 26.03
C ARG A 248 26.38 16.31 25.55
N THR A 249 27.04 16.51 24.41
CA THR A 249 27.22 17.85 23.82
C THR A 249 25.98 18.33 23.06
N LYS A 250 25.02 17.43 22.79
CA LYS A 250 23.86 17.70 21.95
C LYS A 250 22.66 18.19 22.75
N LYS A 251 21.87 19.10 22.16
CA LYS A 251 20.66 19.65 22.81
C LYS A 251 19.60 18.60 23.11
N HIS A 252 19.52 17.54 22.30
CA HIS A 252 18.56 16.46 22.46
C HIS A 252 18.97 15.44 23.54
N TRP A 253 20.16 15.55 24.17
CA TRP A 253 20.63 14.62 25.20
C TRP A 253 19.64 14.36 26.33
N ARG A 254 18.85 15.38 26.69
CA ARG A 254 17.80 15.28 27.72
C ARG A 254 16.72 14.22 27.42
N LYS A 255 16.61 13.75 26.17
CA LYS A 255 15.69 12.69 25.73
C LYS A 255 16.27 11.29 25.89
N ALA A 256 17.58 11.18 26.15
CA ALA A 256 18.29 9.90 26.17
C ALA A 256 17.96 9.08 27.42
N TYR A 257 17.84 7.77 27.25
CA TYR A 257 17.78 6.81 28.35
C TYR A 257 18.55 5.53 28.00
N PHE A 258 18.82 4.71 29.02
CA PHE A 258 19.44 3.40 28.86
C PHE A 258 18.45 2.32 29.26
N TYR A 259 18.27 1.32 28.41
CA TYR A 259 17.50 0.12 28.72
C TYR A 259 18.39 -1.11 28.56
N LEU A 260 18.83 -1.67 29.69
CA LEU A 260 19.90 -2.67 29.71
C LEU A 260 19.37 -4.09 29.92
N TRP A 261 18.18 -4.21 30.50
CA TRP A 261 17.64 -5.45 31.01
C TRP A 261 16.13 -5.39 31.05
N ASP A 262 15.49 -6.46 30.58
CA ASP A 262 14.03 -6.60 30.56
C ASP A 262 13.51 -7.02 31.94
N GLU A 263 13.83 -8.26 32.34
CA GLU A 263 13.51 -8.79 33.65
C GLU A 263 14.76 -8.97 34.52
N PHE A 264 14.93 -8.12 35.53
CA PHE A 264 15.98 -8.30 36.51
C PHE A 264 15.62 -9.42 37.49
N ARG A 265 16.47 -10.46 37.56
CA ARG A 265 16.47 -11.34 38.74
C ARG A 265 17.22 -10.63 39.86
N VAL A 266 16.56 -10.41 41.00
CA VAL A 266 17.08 -9.75 42.23
C VAL A 266 18.37 -10.37 42.81
N LYS A 267 18.94 -11.42 42.20
CA LYS A 267 20.11 -12.16 42.68
C LYS A 267 21.48 -11.71 42.11
N TYR A 268 21.54 -10.64 41.32
CA TYR A 268 22.83 -10.09 40.87
C TYR A 268 23.27 -8.95 41.80
N PRO A 269 24.55 -8.90 42.25
CA PRO A 269 25.04 -7.77 43.03
C PRO A 269 24.87 -6.48 42.23
N PRO A 270 24.59 -5.34 42.88
CA PRO A 270 24.30 -4.09 42.19
C PRO A 270 25.49 -3.71 41.31
N VAL A 271 25.26 -3.66 39.99
CA VAL A 271 26.23 -3.14 39.00
C VAL A 271 26.41 -1.61 39.15
N CYS A 272 25.63 -0.98 40.03
CA CYS A 272 25.76 0.42 40.42
C CYS A 272 26.29 0.52 41.86
N SER A 273 27.60 0.59 42.04
CA SER A 273 28.19 1.10 43.28
C SER A 273 28.14 2.63 43.25
N TRP A 274 27.52 3.19 44.29
CA TRP A 274 27.06 4.56 44.43
C TRP A 274 28.15 5.40 45.12
N GLU A 275 28.79 6.34 44.41
CA GLU A 275 29.53 7.43 45.04
C GLU A 275 29.06 8.75 44.40
N SER A 276 28.47 9.61 45.24
CA SER A 276 27.99 10.97 44.94
C SER A 276 26.75 11.10 44.02
N GLY A 277 25.59 10.93 44.63
CA GLY A 277 24.47 11.89 44.51
C GLY A 277 23.69 11.93 43.21
N THR A 278 22.44 11.44 43.28
CA THR A 278 21.32 11.57 42.33
C THR A 278 21.39 10.81 41.01
N TRP A 279 20.74 9.64 41.00
CA TRP A 279 19.98 9.14 39.84
C TRP A 279 18.57 8.82 40.29
N SER A 280 17.57 9.47 39.68
CA SER A 280 16.20 9.01 39.75
C SER A 280 16.07 7.83 38.79
N LEU A 281 15.97 6.61 39.32
CA LEU A 281 15.47 5.47 38.54
C LEU A 281 14.00 5.77 38.20
N LEU A 282 13.72 6.10 36.94
CA LEU A 282 12.35 6.11 36.44
C LEU A 282 11.99 4.68 36.03
N PHE A 283 11.39 3.93 36.96
CA PHE A 283 10.56 2.79 36.57
C PHE A 283 9.26 3.36 36.01
N LEU A 284 9.10 3.37 34.69
CA LEU A 284 7.80 3.59 34.06
C LEU A 284 6.96 2.32 34.21
N ILE A 285 6.19 2.25 35.29
CA ILE A 285 4.89 1.56 35.28
C ILE A 285 3.85 2.64 35.59
N SER A 286 3.10 3.03 34.55
CA SER A 286 2.00 4.02 34.51
C SER A 286 2.41 5.49 34.52
#